data_AF-X0HEM6-F1
#
_entry.id   AF-X0HEM6-F1
#
_cell.length_a   1.000
_cell.length_b   1.000
_cell.length_c   1.000
_cell.angle_alpha   90.00
_cell.angle_beta   90.00
_cell.angle_gamma   90.00
#
_symmetry.space_group_name_H-M   'P 1'
#
loop_
_entity.id
_entity.type
_entity.pdbx_description
1 polymer ?
#
loop_
_entity_poly.entity_id
_entity_poly.type
_entity_poly.pdbx_seq_one_letter_code
_entity_poly.pdbx_strand_id
1 'polypeptide(L)'
;MGGLEGWLIRRMSLPKHMGSLRKQFYFTLFYTITAVFAFANSTIYFFITRQHKSDDASGEPQPEPQPPNGTASHVWAPYAEKTPAAPFTDIFGEGWFRAFIILSLYAFGSSVMVFEILVLNSIRRPWTVGIHLIGIMFFATAYLGWAAFGHLVTNYYPFFWLDKNEVGSDEAITLYSIGFVFLMPIMYILMQGLIASRESVTRSNSEARAIAAAQAALDS
;
A
#
# COMPACT_ATOMS: atom_id res chain seq x y z
N MET A 1 35.69 -0.37 -20.43
CA MET A 1 34.79 0.25 -19.43
C MET A 1 34.69 -0.66 -18.22
N GLY A 2 35.51 -0.43 -17.18
CA GLY A 2 35.71 -1.38 -16.07
C GLY A 2 36.00 -0.70 -14.74
N GLY A 3 35.36 0.44 -14.47
CA GLY A 3 35.48 1.16 -13.20
C GLY A 3 34.26 0.97 -12.28
N LEU A 4 34.25 1.67 -11.15
CA LEU A 4 33.13 1.75 -10.20
C LEU A 4 31.79 2.01 -10.89
N GLU A 5 31.77 2.87 -11.90
CA GLU A 5 30.59 3.17 -12.71
C GLU A 5 30.10 1.94 -13.49
N GLY A 6 31.01 1.16 -14.08
CA GLY A 6 30.68 -0.11 -14.72
C GLY A 6 30.21 -1.18 -13.73
N TRP A 7 30.73 -1.18 -12.51
CA TRP A 7 30.25 -2.05 -11.44
C TRP A 7 28.85 -1.64 -10.94
N LEU A 8 28.63 -0.34 -10.76
CA LEU A 8 27.38 0.25 -10.31
C LEU A 8 26.27 0.05 -11.35
N ILE A 9 26.56 0.38 -12.62
CA ILE A 9 25.67 0.14 -13.75
C ILE A 9 25.36 -1.35 -13.87
N ARG A 10 26.35 -2.25 -13.74
CA ARG A 10 26.11 -3.69 -13.82
C ARG A 10 25.31 -4.25 -12.63
N ARG A 11 25.30 -3.56 -11.50
CA ARG A 11 24.52 -3.91 -10.31
C ARG A 11 23.10 -3.35 -10.34
N MET A 12 22.90 -2.20 -11.00
CA MET A 12 21.58 -1.59 -11.22
C MET A 12 20.89 -2.04 -12.52
N SER A 13 21.65 -2.53 -13.50
CA SER A 13 21.12 -3.05 -14.76
C SER A 13 20.46 -4.41 -14.56
N LEU A 14 19.40 -4.68 -15.34
CA LEU A 14 18.75 -5.99 -15.36
C LEU A 14 19.78 -7.13 -15.55
N PRO A 15 19.62 -8.28 -14.86
CA PRO A 15 20.47 -9.43 -15.04
C PRO A 15 20.53 -9.86 -16.52
N LYS A 16 21.69 -9.69 -17.16
CA LYS A 16 21.92 -10.03 -18.58
C LYS A 16 21.72 -11.52 -18.91
N HIS A 17 21.74 -12.38 -17.88
CA HIS A 17 21.44 -13.80 -17.97
C HIS A 17 20.45 -14.21 -16.88
N MET A 18 19.15 -14.20 -17.23
CA MET A 18 18.08 -14.77 -16.42
C MET A 18 18.13 -16.32 -16.37
N GLY A 19 19.14 -16.99 -16.93
CA GLY A 19 19.23 -18.46 -16.87
C GLY A 19 19.55 -19.04 -15.49
N SER A 20 19.94 -18.22 -14.51
CA SER A 20 20.24 -18.67 -13.15
C SER A 20 19.02 -18.57 -12.24
N LEU A 21 18.60 -19.70 -11.68
CA LEU A 21 17.43 -19.84 -10.82
C LEU A 21 17.48 -18.92 -9.58
N ARG A 22 18.68 -18.70 -9.02
CA ARG A 22 18.88 -17.78 -7.87
C ARG A 22 18.64 -16.32 -8.24
N LYS A 23 19.12 -15.88 -9.42
CA LYS A 23 18.96 -14.49 -9.87
C LYS A 23 17.50 -14.20 -10.23
N GLN A 24 16.82 -15.17 -10.85
CA GLN A 24 15.37 -15.09 -11.07
C GLN A 24 14.64 -14.94 -9.74
N PHE A 25 14.97 -15.77 -8.74
CA PHE A 25 14.33 -15.71 -7.43
C PHE A 25 14.49 -14.34 -6.74
N TYR A 26 15.69 -13.78 -6.69
CA TYR A 26 15.87 -12.46 -6.06
C TYR A 26 15.15 -11.34 -6.81
N PHE A 27 15.12 -11.41 -8.14
CA PHE A 27 14.39 -10.44 -8.95
C PHE A 27 12.88 -10.54 -8.72
N THR A 28 12.31 -11.75 -8.70
CA THR A 28 10.89 -11.94 -8.42
C THR A 28 10.53 -11.56 -7.00
N LEU A 29 11.39 -11.89 -6.02
CA LEU A 29 11.18 -11.51 -4.63
C LEU A 29 11.20 -9.99 -4.46
N PHE A 30 12.17 -9.30 -5.06
CA PHE A 30 12.24 -7.85 -5.05
C PHE A 30 10.97 -7.23 -5.64
N TYR A 31 10.57 -7.69 -6.83
CA TYR A 31 9.34 -7.23 -7.48
C TYR A 31 8.10 -7.45 -6.61
N THR A 32 7.99 -8.63 -6.00
CA THR A 32 6.91 -8.94 -5.07
C THR A 32 6.90 -8.00 -3.88
N ILE A 33 8.04 -7.76 -3.23
CA ILE A 33 8.14 -6.85 -2.09
C ILE A 33 7.71 -5.44 -2.50
N THR A 34 8.19 -4.93 -3.64
CA THR A 34 7.84 -3.58 -4.09
C THR A 34 6.35 -3.42 -4.37
N ALA A 35 5.72 -4.42 -5.02
CA ALA A 35 4.29 -4.38 -5.29
C ALA A 35 3.45 -4.49 -4.01
N VAL A 36 3.78 -5.45 -3.15
CA VAL A 36 3.08 -5.70 -1.89
C VAL A 36 3.16 -4.49 -0.95
N PHE A 37 4.33 -3.89 -0.80
CA PHE A 37 4.49 -2.70 0.04
C PHE A 37 3.79 -1.47 -0.55
N ALA A 38 3.77 -1.30 -1.87
CA ALA A 38 3.01 -0.24 -2.50
C ALA A 38 1.50 -0.38 -2.22
N PHE A 39 0.95 -1.60 -2.35
CA PHE A 39 -0.45 -1.88 -2.03
C PHE A 39 -0.74 -1.69 -0.55
N ALA A 40 0.11 -2.23 0.33
CA ALA A 40 -0.06 -2.08 1.77
C ALA A 40 -0.02 -0.61 2.19
N ASN A 41 0.88 0.20 1.63
CA ASN A 41 0.97 1.63 1.94
C ASN A 41 -0.31 2.38 1.54
N SER A 42 -0.84 2.11 0.35
CA SER A 42 -2.15 2.64 -0.07
C SER A 42 -3.27 2.21 0.86
N THR A 43 -3.33 0.92 1.20
CA THR A 43 -4.39 0.36 2.04
C THR A 43 -4.36 0.96 3.45
N ILE A 44 -3.18 1.03 4.07
CA ILE A 44 -3.02 1.62 5.41
C ILE A 44 -3.48 3.08 5.39
N TYR A 45 -3.07 3.87 4.39
CA TYR A 45 -3.47 5.27 4.35
C TYR A 45 -4.98 5.44 4.18
N PHE A 46 -5.57 4.85 3.14
CA PHE A 46 -6.97 5.11 2.80
C PHE A 46 -7.97 4.46 3.76
N PHE A 47 -7.64 3.30 4.34
CA PHE A 47 -8.57 2.56 5.20
C PHE A 47 -8.28 2.66 6.69
N ILE A 48 -7.04 2.97 7.10
CA ILE A 48 -6.67 3.03 8.53
C ILE A 48 -6.38 4.48 8.93
N THR A 49 -5.32 5.07 8.38
CA THR A 49 -4.86 6.40 8.80
C THR A 49 -5.87 7.50 8.53
N ARG A 50 -6.56 7.44 7.38
CA ARG A 50 -7.56 8.44 7.03
C ARG A 50 -8.81 8.35 7.91
N GLN A 51 -9.26 7.14 8.25
CA GLN A 51 -10.42 6.93 9.13
C GLN A 51 -10.12 7.40 10.55
N HIS A 52 -8.91 7.14 11.04
CA HIS A 52 -8.47 7.62 12.35
C HIS A 52 -8.52 9.17 12.46
N LYS A 53 -8.08 9.89 11.42
CA LYS A 53 -8.15 11.36 11.39
C LYS A 53 -9.59 11.91 11.33
N SER A 54 -10.53 11.17 10.75
CA SER A 54 -11.94 11.57 10.78
C SER A 54 -12.59 11.33 12.14
N ASP A 55 -12.11 10.34 12.91
CA ASP A 55 -12.60 10.05 14.26
C ASP A 55 -12.20 11.17 15.23
N ASP A 56 -10.97 11.69 15.14
CA ASP A 56 -10.55 12.88 15.92
C ASP A 56 -11.33 14.16 15.55
N ALA A 57 -11.75 14.31 14.28
CA ALA A 57 -12.56 15.43 13.81
C ALA A 57 -14.08 15.27 14.11
N SER A 58 -14.49 14.06 14.47
CA SER A 58 -15.84 13.70 14.90
C SER A 58 -15.93 13.46 16.40
N GLY A 59 -14.89 13.87 17.15
CA GLY A 59 -14.86 13.93 18.60
C GLY A 59 -16.21 14.40 19.14
N GLU A 60 -16.83 13.49 19.89
CA GLU A 60 -17.96 13.71 20.77
C GLU A 60 -17.80 15.08 21.46
N PRO A 61 -18.83 15.95 21.48
CA PRO A 61 -18.69 17.26 22.07
C PRO A 61 -18.28 17.11 23.53
N GLN A 62 -17.03 17.48 23.84
CA GLN A 62 -16.56 17.61 25.20
C GLN A 62 -17.54 18.54 25.93
N PRO A 63 -18.08 18.16 27.11
CA PRO A 63 -18.84 19.09 27.92
C PRO A 63 -17.92 20.24 28.28
N GLU A 64 -18.19 21.42 27.73
CA GLU A 64 -17.49 22.65 28.12
C GLU A 64 -17.62 22.82 29.65
N PRO A 65 -16.54 23.23 30.36
CA PRO A 65 -16.62 23.54 31.77
C PRO A 65 -17.66 24.64 31.99
N GLN A 66 -18.73 24.29 32.69
CA GLN A 66 -19.84 25.18 32.97
C GLN A 66 -19.34 26.39 33.79
N PRO A 67 -19.51 27.64 33.31
CA PRO A 67 -19.13 28.80 34.10
C PRO A 67 -20.01 28.87 35.35
N PRO A 68 -19.44 29.14 36.53
CA PRO A 68 -20.22 29.27 37.75
C PRO A 68 -20.97 30.60 37.69
N ASN A 69 -22.30 30.51 37.73
CA ASN A 69 -23.27 31.60 37.81
C ASN A 69 -23.67 32.26 36.49
N GLY A 70 -24.89 31.92 36.05
CA GLY A 70 -25.62 32.66 35.02
C GLY A 70 -26.94 31.98 34.69
N THR A 71 -28.02 32.39 35.35
CA THR A 71 -29.40 32.02 35.00
C THR A 71 -29.74 32.49 33.58
N ALA A 72 -29.80 31.58 32.60
CA ALA A 72 -30.56 31.76 31.35
C ALA A 72 -30.80 30.42 30.61
N SER A 73 -32.08 30.02 30.60
CA SER A 73 -32.78 29.25 29.56
C SER A 73 -32.13 28.00 28.96
N HIS A 74 -32.63 26.83 29.37
CA HIS A 74 -32.64 25.61 28.55
C HIS A 74 -33.49 25.83 27.29
N VAL A 75 -32.93 26.46 26.26
CA VAL A 75 -33.44 26.31 24.90
C VAL A 75 -32.68 25.16 24.28
N TRP A 76 -33.39 24.08 23.97
CA TRP A 76 -32.90 22.96 23.19
C TRP A 76 -32.31 23.50 21.88
N ALA A 77 -30.98 23.60 21.80
CA ALA A 77 -30.30 23.69 20.53
C ALA A 77 -30.48 22.32 19.86
N PRO A 78 -31.06 22.22 18.65
CA PRO A 78 -31.03 20.96 17.93
C PRO A 78 -29.56 20.59 17.76
N TYR A 79 -29.22 19.35 18.10
CA TYR A 79 -27.94 18.75 17.76
C TYR A 79 -27.56 19.24 16.37
N ALA A 80 -26.49 20.02 16.27
CA ALA A 80 -25.94 20.41 14.99
C ALA A 80 -25.46 19.10 14.35
N GLU A 81 -26.33 18.48 13.58
CA GLU A 81 -26.01 17.38 12.71
C GLU A 81 -24.93 17.94 11.77
N LYS A 82 -23.65 17.67 12.09
CA LYS A 82 -22.55 17.94 11.18
C LYS A 82 -22.91 17.17 9.92
N THR A 83 -23.34 17.91 8.89
CA THR A 83 -23.55 17.34 7.57
C THR A 83 -22.29 16.57 7.21
N PRO A 84 -22.39 15.27 6.83
CA PRO A 84 -21.21 14.48 6.55
C PRO A 84 -20.42 15.20 5.46
N ALA A 85 -19.19 15.57 5.80
CA ALA A 85 -18.32 16.26 4.85
C ALA A 85 -18.23 15.43 3.57
N ALA A 86 -18.30 16.09 2.41
CA ALA A 86 -18.24 15.40 1.13
C ALA A 86 -17.00 14.49 1.07
N PRO A 87 -17.09 13.30 0.44
CA PRO A 87 -15.98 12.37 0.39
C PRO A 87 -14.76 13.06 -0.22
N PHE A 88 -13.59 12.90 0.41
CA PHE A 88 -12.30 13.47 -0.03
C PHE A 88 -12.10 14.97 0.20
N THR A 89 -12.98 15.63 0.94
CA THR A 89 -12.76 17.03 1.36
C THR A 89 -11.49 17.18 2.20
N ASP A 90 -11.10 16.17 2.97
CA ASP A 90 -9.83 16.13 3.72
C ASP A 90 -8.59 16.10 2.80
N ILE A 91 -8.70 15.53 1.59
CA ILE A 91 -7.58 15.43 0.64
C ILE A 91 -7.51 16.68 -0.23
N PHE A 92 -8.65 17.14 -0.75
CA PHE A 92 -8.71 18.21 -1.76
C PHE A 92 -9.12 19.58 -1.20
N GLY A 93 -9.66 19.66 0.01
CA GLY A 93 -10.19 20.89 0.60
C GLY A 93 -9.13 21.85 1.13
N GLU A 94 -7.95 21.35 1.51
CA GLU A 94 -6.83 22.17 2.01
C GLU A 94 -5.88 22.65 0.90
N GLY A 95 -6.23 22.40 -0.37
CA GLY A 95 -5.50 22.87 -1.55
C GLY A 95 -4.74 21.78 -2.33
N TRP A 96 -4.28 22.16 -3.53
CA TRP A 96 -3.73 21.22 -4.51
C TRP A 96 -2.41 20.56 -4.08
N PHE A 97 -1.58 21.27 -3.31
CA PHE A 97 -0.25 20.77 -2.91
C PHE A 97 -0.36 19.61 -1.91
N ARG A 98 -1.27 19.72 -0.93
CA ARG A 98 -1.53 18.63 0.03
C ARG A 98 -2.07 17.40 -0.69
N ALA A 99 -3.05 17.58 -1.57
CA ALA A 99 -3.59 16.51 -2.40
C ALA A 99 -2.49 15.84 -3.24
N PHE A 100 -1.61 16.64 -3.85
CA PHE A 100 -0.48 16.14 -4.64
C PHE A 100 0.47 15.28 -3.80
N ILE A 101 0.85 15.71 -2.59
CA ILE A 101 1.71 14.92 -1.70
C ILE A 101 1.03 13.61 -1.31
N ILE A 102 -0.23 13.66 -0.88
CA ILE A 102 -0.99 12.48 -0.46
C ILE A 102 -1.10 11.46 -1.60
N LEU A 103 -1.51 11.92 -2.78
CA LEU A 103 -1.65 11.05 -3.94
C LEU A 103 -0.29 10.50 -4.38
N SER A 104 0.78 11.29 -4.30
CA SER A 104 2.12 10.83 -4.66
C SER A 104 2.66 9.77 -3.70
N LEU A 105 2.42 9.95 -2.41
CA LEU A 105 2.92 9.06 -1.39
C LEU A 105 2.12 7.75 -1.31
N TYR A 106 0.79 7.83 -1.49
CA TYR A 106 -0.10 6.70 -1.19
C TYR A 106 -0.90 6.18 -2.39
N ALA A 107 -1.05 6.90 -3.49
CA ALA A 107 -1.84 6.44 -4.64
C ALA A 107 -0.97 6.07 -5.84
N PHE A 108 -0.02 6.92 -6.24
CA PHE A 108 0.75 6.71 -7.47
C PHE A 108 1.57 5.41 -7.46
N GLY A 109 2.23 5.08 -6.34
CA GLY A 109 2.99 3.83 -6.24
C GLY A 109 2.15 2.59 -6.53
N SER A 110 0.96 2.49 -5.91
CA SER A 110 0.03 1.39 -6.14
C SER A 110 -0.54 1.41 -7.56
N SER A 111 -0.95 2.56 -8.07
CA SER A 111 -1.44 2.70 -9.45
C SER A 111 -0.39 2.25 -10.49
N VAL A 112 0.87 2.63 -10.29
CA VAL A 112 1.99 2.18 -11.14
C VAL A 112 2.15 0.67 -11.05
N MET A 113 2.07 0.07 -9.86
CA MET A 113 2.18 -1.39 -9.71
C MET A 113 1.00 -2.13 -10.36
N VAL A 114 -0.23 -1.61 -10.26
CA VAL A 114 -1.39 -2.18 -10.97
C VAL A 114 -1.17 -2.13 -12.48
N PHE A 115 -0.78 -0.96 -13.01
CA PHE A 115 -0.49 -0.79 -14.42
C PHE A 115 0.64 -1.72 -14.90
N GLU A 116 1.73 -1.78 -14.14
CA GLU A 116 2.87 -2.67 -14.40
C GLU A 116 2.41 -4.12 -14.47
N ILE A 117 1.64 -4.61 -13.48
CA ILE A 117 1.15 -5.99 -13.44
C ILE A 117 0.24 -6.30 -14.64
N LEU A 118 -0.69 -5.40 -14.97
CA LEU A 118 -1.71 -5.66 -15.99
C LEU A 118 -1.19 -5.47 -17.42
N VAL A 119 -0.24 -4.56 -17.63
CA VAL A 119 0.16 -4.12 -18.98
C VAL A 119 1.59 -4.48 -19.32
N LEU A 120 2.54 -4.17 -18.45
CA LEU A 120 3.98 -4.22 -18.78
C LEU A 120 4.66 -5.53 -18.39
N ASN A 121 4.15 -6.21 -17.36
CA ASN A 121 4.86 -7.32 -16.76
C ASN A 121 4.54 -8.67 -17.43
N SER A 122 5.60 -9.41 -17.78
CA SER A 122 5.55 -10.78 -18.30
C SER A 122 5.88 -11.85 -17.24
N ILE A 123 6.18 -11.44 -15.99
CA ILE A 123 6.47 -12.37 -14.89
C ILE A 123 5.29 -13.33 -14.72
N ARG A 124 5.62 -14.63 -14.82
CA ARG A 124 4.72 -15.75 -14.49
C ARG A 124 4.73 -15.97 -12.99
N ARG A 125 3.66 -16.57 -12.47
CA ARG A 125 3.55 -16.90 -11.05
C ARG A 125 4.80 -17.66 -10.55
N PRO A 126 5.41 -17.22 -9.44
CA PRO A 126 6.58 -17.90 -8.90
C PRO A 126 6.18 -19.30 -8.40
N TRP A 127 6.96 -20.32 -8.79
CA TRP A 127 6.75 -21.71 -8.33
C TRP A 127 6.96 -21.85 -6.82
N THR A 128 7.74 -20.96 -6.20
CA THR A 128 8.07 -20.99 -4.77
C THR A 128 7.27 -19.95 -3.98
N VAL A 129 5.94 -20.11 -3.95
CA VAL A 129 5.01 -19.21 -3.23
C VAL A 129 5.36 -19.10 -1.74
N GLY A 130 5.64 -20.22 -1.07
CA GLY A 130 5.92 -20.23 0.37
C GLY A 130 7.14 -19.39 0.77
N ILE A 131 8.20 -19.42 -0.04
CA ILE A 131 9.41 -18.63 0.24
C ILE A 131 9.14 -17.13 0.02
N HIS A 132 8.29 -16.76 -0.95
CA HIS A 132 7.88 -15.36 -1.12
C HIS A 132 7.07 -14.87 0.08
N LEU A 133 6.15 -15.68 0.61
CA LEU A 133 5.38 -15.35 1.81
C LEU A 133 6.27 -15.15 3.04
N ILE A 134 7.23 -16.06 3.28
CA ILE A 134 8.19 -15.91 4.38
C ILE A 134 9.05 -14.65 4.16
N GLY A 135 9.50 -14.42 2.93
CA GLY A 135 10.29 -13.25 2.56
C GLY A 135 9.56 -11.94 2.84
N ILE A 136 8.31 -11.79 2.39
CA ILE A 136 7.55 -10.54 2.62
C ILE A 136 7.28 -10.31 4.10
N MET A 137 6.98 -11.34 4.88
CA MET A 137 6.78 -11.20 6.32
C MET A 137 8.07 -10.78 7.02
N PHE A 138 9.20 -11.39 6.65
CA PHE A 138 10.52 -10.98 7.14
C PHE A 138 10.82 -9.52 6.83
N PHE A 139 10.60 -9.07 5.59
CA PHE A 139 10.82 -7.68 5.21
C PHE A 139 9.83 -6.72 5.88
N ALA A 140 8.60 -7.15 6.19
CA ALA A 140 7.64 -6.38 6.97
C ALA A 140 8.15 -6.14 8.39
N THR A 141 8.60 -7.20 9.06
CA THR A 141 9.20 -7.10 10.39
C THR A 141 10.48 -6.25 10.36
N ALA A 142 11.33 -6.42 9.34
CA ALA A 142 12.51 -5.59 9.15
C ALA A 142 12.15 -4.11 8.95
N TYR A 143 11.05 -3.81 8.25
CA TYR A 143 10.54 -2.45 8.09
C TYR A 143 10.06 -1.84 9.42
N LEU A 144 9.44 -2.62 10.31
CA LEU A 144 9.13 -2.16 11.67
C LEU A 144 10.40 -1.86 12.48
N GLY A 145 11.42 -2.71 12.36
CA GLY A 145 12.74 -2.44 12.95
C GLY A 145 13.38 -1.16 12.40
N TRP A 146 13.22 -0.92 11.09
CA TRP A 146 13.66 0.32 10.44
C TRP A 146 12.86 1.54 10.91
N ALA A 147 11.55 1.41 11.11
CA ALA A 147 10.69 2.45 11.67
C ALA A 147 11.12 2.83 13.09
N ALA A 148 11.41 1.84 13.93
CA ALA A 148 11.94 2.05 15.28
C ALA A 148 13.29 2.78 15.25
N PHE A 149 14.20 2.38 14.36
CA PHE A 149 15.46 3.08 14.15
C PHE A 149 15.25 4.53 13.68
N GLY A 150 14.35 4.75 12.73
CA GLY A 150 13.99 6.08 12.24
C GLY A 150 13.46 6.99 13.34
N HIS A 151 12.64 6.45 14.25
CA HIS A 151 12.18 7.18 15.44
C HIS A 151 13.34 7.60 16.35
N LEU A 152 14.32 6.72 16.62
CA LEU A 152 15.48 7.07 17.46
C LEU A 152 16.28 8.27 16.90
N VAL A 153 16.31 8.44 15.58
CA VAL A 153 17.06 9.51 14.91
C VAL A 153 16.22 10.79 14.75
N THR A 154 14.93 10.65 14.47
CA THR A 154 14.07 11.78 14.08
C THR A 154 13.08 12.23 15.15
N ASN A 155 12.87 11.42 16.19
CA ASN A 155 11.77 11.52 17.16
C ASN A 155 10.36 11.47 16.55
N TYR A 156 10.21 11.01 15.30
CA TYR A 156 8.91 10.86 14.63
C TYR A 156 8.59 9.39 14.35
N TYR A 157 7.34 9.01 14.55
CA TYR A 157 6.82 7.70 14.15
C TYR A 157 6.24 7.77 12.73
N PRO A 158 6.56 6.79 11.85
CA PRO A 158 6.02 6.77 10.48
C PRO A 158 4.53 6.41 10.44
N PHE A 159 4.02 5.77 11.50
CA PHE A 159 2.60 5.46 11.65
C PHE A 159 2.13 5.90 13.04
N PHE A 160 0.93 6.48 13.11
CA PHE A 160 0.33 6.91 14.38
C PHE A 160 0.22 5.74 15.39
N TRP A 161 -0.06 4.53 14.89
CA TRP A 161 -0.23 3.34 15.74
C TRP A 161 1.08 2.77 16.32
N LEU A 162 2.23 3.35 15.96
CA LEU A 162 3.51 3.09 16.63
C LEU A 162 3.75 4.03 17.80
N ASP A 163 3.00 5.12 17.94
CA ASP A 163 3.13 6.06 19.04
C ASP A 163 2.26 5.64 20.22
N LYS A 164 2.92 5.33 21.35
CA LYS A 164 2.25 4.96 22.59
C LYS A 164 1.31 6.05 23.10
N ASN A 165 1.62 7.32 22.86
CA ASN A 165 0.80 8.43 23.32
C ASN A 165 -0.50 8.53 22.51
N GLU A 166 -0.48 8.12 21.25
CA GLU A 166 -1.66 8.13 20.36
C GLU A 166 -2.56 6.91 20.63
N VAL A 167 -1.98 5.70 20.75
CA VAL A 167 -2.78 4.47 20.95
C VAL A 167 -3.00 4.08 22.42
N GLY A 168 -2.31 4.71 23.36
CA GLY A 168 -2.51 4.56 24.80
C GLY A 168 -1.92 3.30 25.47
N SER A 169 -1.46 2.30 24.71
CA SER A 169 -0.97 1.03 25.29
C SER A 169 0.06 0.32 24.38
N ASP A 170 1.01 -0.38 25.01
CA ASP A 170 2.04 -1.18 24.31
C ASP A 170 1.43 -2.43 23.66
N GLU A 171 0.35 -2.97 24.24
CA GLU A 171 -0.42 -4.07 23.68
C GLU A 171 -1.09 -3.66 22.37
N ALA A 172 -1.61 -2.43 22.28
CA ALA A 172 -2.21 -1.90 21.06
C ALA A 172 -1.16 -1.76 19.94
N ILE A 173 0.02 -1.20 20.24
CA ILE A 173 1.15 -1.11 19.28
C ILE A 173 1.52 -2.51 18.77
N THR A 174 1.59 -3.48 19.67
CA THR A 174 1.92 -4.87 19.34
C THR A 174 0.87 -5.47 18.40
N LEU A 175 -0.42 -5.25 18.67
CA LEU A 175 -1.51 -5.74 17.84
C LEU A 175 -1.49 -5.11 16.44
N TYR A 176 -1.30 -3.79 16.33
CA TYR A 176 -1.15 -3.11 15.04
C TYR A 176 0.07 -3.60 14.27
N SER A 177 1.18 -3.85 14.95
CA SER A 177 2.41 -4.39 14.35
C SER A 177 2.18 -5.80 13.79
N ILE A 178 1.47 -6.66 14.52
CA ILE A 178 1.05 -7.99 14.04
C ILE A 178 0.14 -7.82 12.81
N GLY A 179 -0.85 -6.93 12.89
CA GLY A 179 -1.75 -6.62 11.77
C GLY A 179 -0.99 -6.16 10.52
N PHE A 180 0.02 -5.30 10.67
CA PHE A 180 0.88 -4.84 9.58
C PHE A 180 1.63 -6.00 8.90
N VAL A 181 2.19 -6.93 9.67
CA VAL A 181 2.89 -8.09 9.12
C VAL A 181 1.92 -9.03 8.37
N PHE A 182 0.74 -9.28 8.93
CA PHE A 182 -0.28 -10.13 8.30
C PHE A 182 -1.00 -9.45 7.12
N LEU A 183 -0.98 -8.14 7.03
CA LEU A 183 -1.45 -7.41 5.86
C LEU A 183 -0.63 -7.76 4.60
N MET A 184 0.68 -8.06 4.75
CA MET A 184 1.54 -8.35 3.61
C MET A 184 1.12 -9.60 2.83
N PRO A 185 0.83 -10.76 3.46
CA PRO A 185 0.21 -11.89 2.79
C PRO A 185 -1.11 -11.56 2.07
N ILE A 186 -1.96 -10.72 2.64
CA ILE A 186 -3.24 -10.32 2.01
C ILE A 186 -2.97 -9.53 0.73
N MET A 187 -2.07 -8.54 0.79
CA MET A 187 -1.65 -7.75 -0.37
C MET A 187 -0.92 -8.61 -1.42
N TYR A 188 -0.20 -9.64 -0.99
CA TYR A 188 0.39 -10.63 -1.89
C TYR A 188 -0.67 -11.44 -2.63
N ILE A 189 -1.74 -11.86 -1.96
CA ILE A 189 -2.87 -12.54 -2.62
C ILE A 189 -3.53 -11.61 -3.64
N LEU A 190 -3.72 -10.32 -3.30
CA LEU A 190 -4.23 -9.31 -4.25
C LEU A 190 -3.34 -9.21 -5.49
N MET A 191 -2.02 -9.08 -5.30
CA MET A 191 -1.04 -9.07 -6.39
C MET A 191 -1.16 -10.31 -7.28
N GLN A 192 -1.25 -11.50 -6.69
CA GLN A 192 -1.42 -12.75 -7.44
C GLN A 192 -2.76 -12.82 -8.18
N GLY A 193 -3.83 -12.26 -7.60
CA GLY A 193 -5.13 -12.10 -8.25
C GLY A 193 -5.06 -11.23 -9.51
N LEU A 194 -4.33 -10.11 -9.46
CA LEU A 194 -4.12 -9.25 -10.63
C LEU A 194 -3.32 -9.97 -11.72
N ILE A 195 -2.27 -10.70 -11.36
CA ILE A 195 -1.49 -11.53 -12.29
C ILE A 195 -2.38 -12.60 -12.92
N ALA A 196 -3.23 -13.26 -12.12
CA ALA A 196 -4.17 -14.27 -12.60
C ALA A 196 -5.14 -13.72 -13.65
N SER A 197 -5.72 -12.54 -13.37
CA SER A 197 -6.63 -11.86 -14.29
C SER A 197 -5.95 -11.53 -15.62
N ARG A 198 -4.73 -11.00 -15.58
CA ARG A 198 -3.93 -10.74 -16.80
C ARG A 198 -3.65 -12.02 -17.58
N GLU A 199 -3.20 -13.08 -16.91
CA GLU A 199 -2.92 -14.39 -17.55
C GLU A 199 -4.17 -14.94 -18.24
N SER A 200 -5.34 -14.80 -17.62
CA SER A 200 -6.61 -15.23 -18.20
C SER A 200 -6.95 -14.47 -19.49
N VAL A 201 -6.85 -13.13 -19.48
CA VAL A 201 -7.14 -12.26 -20.64
C VAL A 201 -6.14 -12.48 -21.79
N THR A 202 -4.86 -12.63 -21.46
CA THR A 202 -3.83 -12.86 -22.48
C THR A 202 -3.96 -14.22 -23.15
N ARG A 203 -4.32 -15.26 -22.38
CA ARG A 203 -4.58 -16.60 -22.91
C ARG A 203 -5.79 -16.61 -23.85
N SER A 204 -6.93 -16.06 -23.45
CA SER A 204 -8.13 -16.03 -24.30
C SER A 204 -7.89 -15.29 -25.62
N ASN A 205 -7.17 -14.16 -25.57
CA ASN A 205 -6.80 -13.41 -26.78
C ASN A 205 -5.85 -14.21 -27.70
N SER A 206 -4.93 -14.99 -27.13
CA SER A 206 -4.03 -15.83 -27.93
C SER A 206 -4.77 -16.98 -28.62
N GLU A 207 -5.72 -17.61 -27.92
CA GLU A 207 -6.57 -18.69 -28.46
C GLU A 207 -7.47 -18.16 -29.58
N ALA A 208 -8.12 -17.01 -29.39
CA ALA A 208 -8.95 -16.38 -30.41
C ALA A 208 -8.16 -16.06 -31.69
N ARG A 209 -6.92 -15.55 -31.55
CA ARG A 209 -6.04 -15.29 -32.70
C ARG A 209 -5.60 -16.57 -33.39
N ALA A 210 -5.31 -17.64 -32.64
CA ALA A 210 -4.95 -18.93 -33.21
C ALA A 210 -6.10 -19.54 -34.01
N ILE A 211 -7.33 -19.44 -33.50
CA ILE A 211 -8.55 -19.88 -34.20
C ILE A 211 -8.75 -19.09 -35.49
N ALA A 212 -8.64 -17.75 -35.43
CA ALA A 212 -8.78 -16.90 -36.62
C ALA A 212 -7.71 -17.20 -37.68
N ALA A 213 -6.46 -17.45 -37.26
CA ALA A 213 -5.39 -17.83 -38.18
C ALA A 213 -5.62 -19.22 -38.81
N ALA A 214 -6.14 -20.18 -38.03
CA ALA A 214 -6.48 -21.51 -38.54
C ALA A 214 -7.64 -21.46 -39.55
N GLN A 215 -8.66 -20.64 -39.30
CA GLN A 215 -9.76 -20.41 -40.24
C GLN A 215 -9.25 -19.77 -41.54
N ALA A 216 -8.44 -18.72 -41.45
CA ALA A 216 -7.86 -18.06 -42.63
C ALA A 216 -6.99 -19.00 -43.48
N ALA A 217 -6.35 -20.01 -42.88
CA ALA A 217 -5.56 -21.02 -43.59
C ALA A 217 -6.41 -22.13 -44.23
N LEU A 218 -7.64 -22.35 -43.75
CA LEU A 218 -8.59 -23.27 -44.38
C LEU A 218 -9.33 -22.62 -45.56
N ASP A 219 -9.48 -21.30 -45.53
CA ASP A 219 -10.12 -20.51 -46.57
C ASP A 219 -9.17 -20.12 -47.74
N SER A 220 -7.88 -20.49 -47.65
CA SER A 220 -6.83 -20.24 -48.67
C SER A 220 -6.46 -21.49 -49.46
#